data_AF-A0A1Q4DFQ5-F1
#
_entry.id   AF-A0A1Q4DFQ5-F1
#
_cell.length_a   1.000
_cell.length_b   1.000
_cell.length_c   1.000
_cell.angle_alpha   90.00
_cell.angle_beta   90.00
_cell.angle_gamma   90.00
#
_symmetry.space_group_name_H-M   'P 1'
#
loop_
_entity.id
_entity.type
_entity.pdbx_description
1 polymer ?
#
loop_
_entity_poly.entity_id
_entity_poly.type
_entity_poly.pdbx_seq_one_letter_code
_entity_poly.pdbx_strand_id
1 'polypeptide(L)'
;MKWHVAALRFEIAMLRHARILRKAGFRPDQARDEQGRWVEEGRDEESSGDQDIGDALELSAQRKPDGHHFVPRAVVSKFELSDDAISEFENAKTGKLFAEKHGWSAQHRTYNEAVEQKLEQFLKSNMTRAEDTSAGQARQFVDEIKWSRDPRIRGLNMKISTREIMHWIRRMPRAGD
;
A
#
# COMPACT_ATOMS: atom_id res chain seq x y z
N MET A 1 26.86 1.62 24.50
CA MET A 1 26.13 0.51 23.82
C MET A 1 24.69 0.84 23.42
N LYS A 2 23.84 1.42 24.28
CA LYS A 2 22.42 1.72 23.96
C LYS A 2 22.20 2.54 22.65
N TRP A 3 23.06 3.53 22.39
CA TRP A 3 23.03 4.37 21.18
C TRP A 3 23.26 3.61 19.88
N HIS A 4 24.15 2.63 19.90
CA HIS A 4 24.46 1.83 18.73
C HIS A 4 23.27 0.97 18.34
N VAL A 5 22.54 0.42 19.32
CA VAL A 5 21.32 -0.36 19.07
C VAL A 5 20.19 0.52 18.51
N ALA A 6 20.04 1.75 19.01
CA ALA A 6 19.04 2.69 18.49
C ALA A 6 19.36 3.13 17.04
N ALA A 7 20.63 3.44 16.76
CA ALA A 7 21.09 3.76 15.41
C ALA A 7 20.87 2.59 14.44
N LEU A 8 21.23 1.37 14.85
CA LEU A 8 20.96 0.14 14.09
C LEU A 8 19.47 -0.05 13.80
N ARG A 9 18.58 0.23 14.76
CA ARG A 9 17.13 0.12 14.55
C ARG A 9 16.60 1.15 13.57
N PHE A 10 17.10 2.39 13.63
CA PHE A 10 16.75 3.43 12.66
C PHE A 10 17.26 3.06 11.26
N GLU A 11 18.50 2.60 11.17
CA GLU A 11 19.11 2.15 9.92
C GLU A 11 18.35 0.95 9.32
N ILE A 12 17.96 -0.04 10.13
CA ILE A 12 17.09 -1.15 9.72
C ILE A 12 15.72 -0.64 9.26
N ALA A 13 15.12 0.35 9.93
CA ALA A 13 13.85 0.93 9.50
C ALA A 13 13.98 1.66 8.15
N MET A 14 15.06 2.41 7.95
CA MET A 14 15.38 3.06 6.68
C MET A 14 15.66 2.05 5.57
N LEU A 15 16.38 0.95 5.87
CA LEU A 15 16.62 -0.14 4.91
C LEU A 15 15.33 -0.88 4.55
N ARG A 16 14.43 -1.11 5.52
CA ARG A 16 13.09 -1.66 5.24
C ARG A 16 12.27 -0.73 4.37
N HIS A 17 12.31 0.57 4.65
CA HIS A 17 11.65 1.58 3.82
C HIS A 17 12.23 1.59 2.40
N ALA A 18 13.56 1.61 2.26
CA ALA A 18 14.24 1.54 0.97
C ALA A 18 13.94 0.23 0.21
N ARG A 19 13.80 -0.90 0.90
CA ARG A 19 13.43 -2.19 0.29
C ARG A 19 11.98 -2.21 -0.17
N ILE A 20 11.07 -1.58 0.58
CA ILE A 20 9.67 -1.37 0.16
C ILE A 20 9.64 -0.48 -1.09
N LEU A 21 10.41 0.61 -1.10
CA LEU A 21 10.56 1.46 -2.29
C LEU A 21 11.09 0.66 -3.49
N ARG A 22 12.16 -0.14 -3.33
CA ARG A 22 12.69 -0.98 -4.43
C ARG A 22 11.72 -2.06 -4.91
N LYS A 23 10.98 -2.73 -4.01
CA LYS A 23 9.95 -3.71 -4.38
C LYS A 23 8.81 -3.03 -5.15
N ALA A 24 8.54 -1.76 -4.88
CA ALA A 24 7.63 -0.92 -5.64
C ALA A 24 8.26 -0.32 -6.93
N GLY A 25 9.39 -0.86 -7.40
CA GLY A 25 10.05 -0.41 -8.63
C GLY A 25 10.90 0.85 -8.51
N PHE A 26 11.07 1.43 -7.32
CA PHE A 26 11.93 2.60 -7.13
C PHE A 26 13.41 2.20 -7.22
N ARG A 27 14.08 2.61 -8.30
CA ARG A 27 15.52 2.47 -8.48
C ARG A 27 16.15 3.86 -8.55
N PRO A 28 16.83 4.37 -7.50
CA PRO A 28 17.33 5.75 -7.51
C PRO A 28 18.23 6.07 -8.72
N ASP A 29 18.93 5.05 -9.24
CA ASP A 29 19.87 5.18 -10.35
C ASP A 29 19.27 4.87 -11.74
N GLN A 30 17.98 4.49 -11.82
CA GLN A 30 17.34 4.18 -13.11
C GLN A 30 17.03 5.45 -13.89
N ALA A 31 17.45 5.47 -15.16
CA ALA A 31 17.30 6.62 -16.04
C ALA A 31 15.83 7.05 -16.17
N ARG A 32 15.64 8.36 -16.34
CA ARG A 32 14.34 8.97 -16.64
C ARG A 32 14.26 9.36 -18.10
N ASP A 33 13.07 9.28 -18.66
CA ASP A 33 12.77 9.93 -19.94
C ASP A 33 12.75 11.46 -19.77
N GLU A 34 12.64 12.17 -20.89
CA GLU A 34 12.54 13.65 -20.90
C GLU A 34 11.31 14.19 -20.14
N GLN A 35 10.33 13.33 -19.83
CA GLN A 35 9.13 13.65 -19.06
C GLN A 35 9.21 13.22 -17.59
N GLY A 36 10.37 12.73 -17.13
CA GLY A 36 10.58 12.31 -15.75
C GLY A 36 9.97 10.96 -15.37
N ARG A 37 9.49 10.17 -16.34
CA ARG A 37 9.01 8.79 -16.15
C ARG A 37 10.18 7.82 -16.17
N TRP A 38 10.03 6.69 -15.51
CA TRP A 38 11.03 5.63 -15.47
C TRP A 38 11.16 4.96 -16.84
N VAL A 39 12.38 4.86 -17.36
CA VAL A 39 12.66 4.11 -18.59
C VAL A 39 12.64 2.62 -18.24
N GLU A 40 11.75 1.82 -18.85
CA GLU A 40 11.75 0.36 -18.69
C GLU A 40 12.98 -0.24 -19.38
N GLU A 41 14.06 -0.44 -18.64
CA GLU A 41 15.23 -1.18 -19.12
C GLU A 41 15.01 -2.68 -18.93
N GLY A 42 14.91 -3.40 -20.06
CA GLY A 42 15.26 -4.82 -20.17
C GLY A 42 14.52 -5.77 -19.24
N ARG A 43 13.18 -5.84 -19.34
CA ARG A 43 12.43 -6.98 -18.80
C ARG A 43 12.54 -8.15 -19.77
N ASP A 44 13.61 -8.93 -19.64
CA ASP A 44 13.70 -10.23 -20.29
C ASP A 44 12.59 -11.14 -19.73
N GLU A 45 11.68 -11.52 -20.63
CA GLU A 45 10.57 -12.42 -20.35
C GLU A 45 11.06 -13.87 -20.23
N GLU A 46 11.59 -14.25 -19.07
CA GLU A 46 11.69 -15.66 -18.70
C GLU A 46 10.55 -16.04 -17.75
N SER A 47 9.46 -16.48 -18.38
CA SER A 47 8.35 -17.20 -17.77
C SER A 47 8.73 -18.67 -17.63
N SER A 48 9.01 -19.13 -16.40
CA SER A 48 8.90 -20.55 -16.04
C SER A 48 8.98 -20.75 -14.54
N GLY A 49 7.97 -21.43 -13.98
CA GLY A 49 7.98 -21.85 -12.57
C GLY A 49 6.59 -21.99 -11.97
N ASP A 50 5.75 -22.82 -12.58
CA ASP A 50 4.54 -23.36 -11.95
C ASP A 50 5.00 -24.32 -10.84
N GLN A 51 4.89 -23.87 -9.57
CA GLN A 51 5.13 -24.71 -8.40
C GLN A 51 3.90 -24.66 -7.51
N ASP A 52 3.17 -25.77 -7.58
CA ASP A 52 2.27 -26.37 -6.61
C ASP A 52 2.39 -25.81 -5.17
N ILE A 53 1.51 -24.85 -4.83
CA ILE A 53 1.30 -24.34 -3.47
C ILE A 53 -0.02 -24.92 -2.93
N GLY A 54 -0.12 -26.25 -2.93
CA GLY A 54 -1.33 -26.97 -2.49
C GLY A 54 -1.55 -27.05 -0.99
N ASP A 55 -0.56 -26.74 -0.12
CA ASP A 55 -0.62 -27.22 1.28
C ASP A 55 -0.11 -26.22 2.35
N ALA A 56 -0.03 -24.93 2.00
CA ALA A 56 0.43 -23.86 2.92
C ALA A 56 -0.66 -22.85 3.33
N LEU A 57 -1.89 -23.01 2.84
CA LEU A 57 -2.98 -22.04 3.05
C LEU A 57 -3.75 -22.22 4.36
N GLU A 58 -3.65 -23.37 5.02
CA GLU A 58 -4.52 -23.70 6.16
C GLU A 58 -3.98 -23.25 7.54
N LEU A 59 -2.71 -22.82 7.65
CA LEU A 59 -2.10 -22.46 8.93
C LEU A 59 -1.94 -20.94 9.21
N SER A 60 -2.50 -20.05 8.38
CA SER A 60 -2.35 -18.59 8.55
C SER A 60 -3.60 -17.82 8.98
N ALA A 61 -4.65 -18.51 9.46
CA ALA A 61 -5.84 -17.89 10.05
C ALA A 61 -5.60 -17.25 11.44
N GLN A 62 -4.34 -17.00 11.83
CA GLN A 62 -4.04 -16.00 12.86
C GLN A 62 -4.49 -14.65 12.30
N ARG A 63 -5.66 -14.16 12.76
CA ARG A 63 -6.23 -12.85 12.42
C ARG A 63 -5.13 -11.79 12.42
N LYS A 64 -4.56 -11.53 11.24
CA LYS A 64 -3.50 -10.52 11.09
C LYS A 64 -4.12 -9.21 11.58
N PRO A 65 -3.47 -8.49 12.51
CA PRO A 65 -3.99 -7.23 13.01
C PRO A 65 -4.39 -6.34 11.82
N ASP A 66 -5.69 -6.01 11.78
CA ASP A 66 -6.31 -5.38 10.61
C ASP A 66 -5.80 -3.94 10.48
N GLY A 67 -5.10 -3.67 9.38
CA GLY A 67 -4.55 -2.36 9.05
C GLY A 67 -5.58 -1.43 8.42
N HIS A 68 -5.15 -0.25 8.00
CA HIS A 68 -5.97 0.61 7.15
C HIS A 68 -5.96 0.07 5.72
N HIS A 69 -7.13 -0.16 5.14
CA HIS A 69 -7.25 -0.55 3.73
C HIS A 69 -7.05 0.69 2.86
N PHE A 70 -6.24 0.57 1.80
CA PHE A 70 -6.08 1.66 0.83
C PHE A 70 -7.35 1.84 0.00
N VAL A 71 -8.05 0.75 -0.31
CA VAL A 71 -9.37 0.78 -0.95
C VAL A 71 -10.40 0.34 0.09
N PRO A 72 -11.22 1.26 0.65
CA PRO A 72 -12.16 0.91 1.70
C PRO A 72 -13.17 -0.13 1.23
N ARG A 73 -13.48 -1.12 2.08
CA ARG A 73 -14.50 -2.15 1.78
C ARG A 73 -15.87 -1.56 1.40
N ALA A 74 -16.24 -0.43 2.01
CA ALA A 74 -17.47 0.29 1.69
C ALA A 74 -17.49 0.89 0.28
N VAL A 75 -16.33 1.11 -0.33
CA VAL A 75 -16.21 1.47 -1.75
C VAL A 75 -16.27 0.20 -2.59
N VAL A 76 -15.48 -0.82 -2.26
CA VAL A 76 -15.45 -2.12 -2.99
C VAL A 76 -16.86 -2.71 -3.15
N SER A 77 -17.66 -2.74 -2.08
CA SER A 77 -19.01 -3.32 -2.10
C SER A 77 -20.03 -2.60 -2.98
N LYS A 78 -19.71 -1.41 -3.52
CA LYS A 78 -20.59 -0.66 -4.42
C LYS A 78 -20.42 -1.05 -5.88
N PHE A 79 -19.31 -1.73 -6.20
CA PHE A 79 -18.96 -2.14 -7.55
C PHE A 79 -19.06 -3.65 -7.63
N GLU A 80 -19.58 -4.17 -8.74
CA GLU A 80 -19.60 -5.60 -9.03
C GLU A 80 -18.22 -6.05 -9.51
N LEU A 81 -17.20 -5.93 -8.66
CA LEU A 81 -15.81 -6.26 -9.00
C LEU A 81 -15.61 -7.77 -9.12
N SER A 82 -14.62 -8.19 -9.92
CA SER A 82 -14.18 -9.59 -9.96
C SER A 82 -13.64 -10.06 -8.60
N ASP A 83 -13.72 -11.36 -8.32
CA ASP A 83 -13.17 -11.96 -7.10
C ASP A 83 -11.66 -11.70 -6.95
N ASP A 84 -10.94 -11.71 -8.06
CA ASP A 84 -9.50 -11.41 -8.13
C ASP A 84 -9.21 -9.96 -7.70
N ALA A 85 -9.99 -8.99 -8.19
CA ALA A 85 -9.84 -7.60 -7.82
C ALA A 85 -10.22 -7.35 -6.35
N ILE A 86 -11.30 -8.00 -5.88
CA ILE A 86 -11.72 -7.94 -4.47
C ILE A 86 -10.59 -8.44 -3.58
N SER A 87 -10.00 -9.60 -3.89
CA SER A 87 -8.89 -10.19 -3.15
C SER A 87 -7.69 -9.23 -3.06
N GLU A 88 -7.31 -8.56 -4.15
CA GLU A 88 -6.23 -7.58 -4.15
C GLU A 88 -6.55 -6.35 -3.28
N PHE A 89 -7.76 -5.81 -3.36
CA PHE A 89 -8.19 -4.69 -2.52
C PHE A 89 -8.26 -5.06 -1.03
N GLU A 90 -8.71 -6.29 -0.72
CA GLU A 90 -8.71 -6.79 0.64
C GLU A 90 -7.28 -6.97 1.19
N ASN A 91 -6.33 -7.39 0.37
CA ASN A 91 -4.94 -7.56 0.79
C ASN A 91 -4.15 -6.24 0.85
N ALA A 92 -4.63 -5.20 0.16
CA ALA A 92 -4.02 -3.87 0.12
C ALA A 92 -4.25 -3.06 1.42
N LYS A 93 -3.46 -3.35 2.46
CA LYS A 93 -3.49 -2.64 3.75
C LYS A 93 -2.13 -2.12 4.18
N THR A 94 -2.12 -1.15 5.11
CA THR A 94 -0.89 -0.62 5.75
C THR A 94 -0.17 -1.60 6.68
N GLY A 95 -0.72 -2.79 6.91
CA GLY A 95 -0.28 -3.72 7.97
C GLY A 95 -0.73 -3.26 9.38
N LYS A 96 -0.23 -3.93 10.42
CA LYS A 96 -0.57 -3.62 11.82
C LYS A 96 -0.24 -2.16 12.14
N LEU A 97 -1.28 -1.39 12.45
CA LEU A 97 -1.14 -0.05 13.01
C LEU A 97 -1.03 -0.16 14.53
N PHE A 98 -0.07 0.57 15.10
CA PHE A 98 0.14 0.62 16.55
C PHE A 98 -0.40 1.91 17.16
N ALA A 99 -0.71 2.92 16.35
CA ALA A 99 -1.50 4.05 16.78
C ALA A 99 -2.98 3.67 16.98
N GLU A 100 -3.70 4.48 17.76
CA GLU A 100 -5.14 4.28 17.98
C GLU A 100 -5.91 4.20 16.66
N LYS A 101 -6.91 3.30 16.63
CA LYS A 101 -7.79 3.14 15.47
C LYS A 101 -8.48 4.47 15.17
N HIS A 102 -8.44 4.86 13.91
CA HIS A 102 -9.05 6.10 13.46
C HIS A 102 -10.53 5.77 13.24
N GLY A 103 -11.41 6.25 14.12
CA GLY A 103 -12.85 5.99 14.03
C GLY A 103 -13.50 6.58 12.77
N TRP A 104 -14.79 6.31 12.61
CA TRP A 104 -15.64 6.84 11.54
C TRP A 104 -15.78 8.36 11.69
N SER A 105 -14.89 9.09 11.03
CA SER A 105 -14.80 10.56 11.11
C SER A 105 -15.19 11.19 9.78
N ALA A 106 -15.51 12.49 9.77
CA ALA A 106 -15.77 13.24 8.54
C ALA A 106 -14.63 13.07 7.52
N GLN A 107 -13.38 13.04 8.00
CA GLN A 107 -12.21 12.79 7.14
C GLN A 107 -12.24 11.41 6.45
N HIS A 108 -12.71 10.37 7.14
CA HIS A 108 -12.82 9.03 6.55
C HIS A 108 -13.93 8.97 5.50
N ARG A 109 -15.02 9.73 5.69
CA ARG A 109 -16.08 9.86 4.67
C ARG A 109 -15.53 10.52 3.41
N THR A 110 -14.85 11.66 3.56
CA THR A 110 -14.20 12.37 2.44
C THR A 110 -13.16 11.51 1.72
N TYR A 111 -12.42 10.68 2.47
CA TYR A 111 -11.51 9.70 1.89
C TYR A 111 -12.25 8.66 1.05
N ASN A 112 -13.29 8.04 1.58
CA ASN A 112 -14.08 7.03 0.86
C ASN A 112 -14.67 7.59 -0.43
N GLU A 113 -15.28 8.78 -0.37
CA GLU A 113 -15.83 9.47 -1.55
C GLU A 113 -14.76 9.74 -2.61
N ALA A 114 -13.56 10.16 -2.19
CA ALA A 114 -12.45 10.41 -3.12
C ALA A 114 -11.91 9.13 -3.76
N VAL A 115 -11.81 8.03 -3.00
CA VAL A 115 -11.38 6.73 -3.52
C VAL A 115 -12.43 6.16 -4.49
N GLU A 116 -13.71 6.28 -4.18
CA GLU A 116 -14.82 5.90 -5.05
C GLU A 116 -14.77 6.63 -6.40
N GLN A 117 -14.67 7.96 -6.37
CA GLN A 117 -14.53 8.77 -7.59
C GLN A 117 -13.31 8.36 -8.43
N LYS A 118 -12.19 8.03 -7.77
CA LYS A 118 -10.99 7.56 -8.45
C LYS A 118 -11.17 6.19 -9.08
N LEU A 119 -11.89 5.27 -8.42
CA LEU A 119 -12.16 3.94 -8.97
C LEU A 119 -13.05 4.04 -10.21
N GLU A 120 -14.11 4.85 -10.17
CA GLU A 120 -14.95 5.14 -11.34
C GLU A 120 -14.14 5.70 -12.50
N GLN A 121 -13.27 6.68 -12.22
CA GLN A 121 -12.38 7.26 -13.22
C GLN A 121 -11.43 6.22 -13.79
N PHE A 122 -10.85 5.37 -12.95
CA PHE A 122 -9.93 4.32 -13.35
C PHE A 122 -10.60 3.30 -14.29
N LEU A 123 -11.78 2.79 -13.92
CA LEU A 123 -12.55 1.86 -14.74
C LEU A 123 -12.89 2.49 -16.11
N LYS A 124 -13.34 3.74 -16.10
CA LYS A 124 -13.66 4.50 -17.32
C LYS A 124 -12.44 4.71 -18.22
N SER A 125 -11.30 5.11 -17.65
CA SER A 125 -10.07 5.38 -18.40
C SER A 125 -9.45 4.12 -19.00
N ASN A 126 -9.62 2.96 -18.36
CA ASN A 126 -9.15 1.68 -18.85
C ASN A 126 -10.18 0.95 -19.73
N MET A 127 -11.34 1.56 -20.00
CA MET A 127 -12.45 0.94 -20.75
C MET A 127 -12.81 -0.46 -20.21
N THR A 128 -12.74 -0.64 -18.89
CA THR A 128 -12.92 -1.93 -18.22
C THR A 128 -14.21 -1.88 -17.38
N ARG A 129 -15.04 -2.93 -17.45
CA ARG A 129 -16.18 -3.08 -16.55
C ARG A 129 -15.71 -3.52 -15.16
N ALA A 130 -16.45 -3.22 -14.11
CA ALA A 130 -16.00 -3.55 -12.75
C ALA A 130 -15.73 -5.06 -12.60
N GLU A 131 -16.63 -5.88 -13.11
CA GLU A 131 -16.63 -7.34 -13.10
C GLU A 131 -15.48 -7.95 -13.91
N ASP A 132 -14.92 -7.19 -14.85
CA ASP A 132 -13.79 -7.62 -15.70
C ASP A 132 -12.44 -7.12 -15.17
N THR A 133 -12.41 -6.46 -14.01
CA THR A 133 -11.17 -5.91 -13.44
C THR A 133 -10.23 -7.05 -13.05
N SER A 134 -9.07 -7.14 -13.68
CA SER A 134 -8.05 -8.15 -13.32
C SER A 134 -7.33 -7.81 -12.01
N ALA A 135 -6.68 -8.82 -11.38
CA ALA A 135 -5.80 -8.59 -10.24
C ALA A 135 -4.67 -7.58 -10.54
N GLY A 136 -4.15 -7.57 -11.79
CA GLY A 136 -3.12 -6.62 -12.23
C GLY A 136 -3.62 -5.17 -12.20
N GLN A 137 -4.81 -4.93 -12.74
CA GLN A 137 -5.45 -3.61 -12.73
C GLN A 137 -5.80 -3.16 -11.31
N ALA A 138 -6.27 -4.08 -10.45
CA ALA A 138 -6.53 -3.79 -9.04
C ALA A 138 -5.25 -3.35 -8.31
N ARG A 139 -4.12 -4.04 -8.52
CA ARG A 139 -2.83 -3.63 -7.95
C ARG A 139 -2.38 -2.25 -8.45
N GLN A 140 -2.55 -1.98 -9.74
CA GLN A 140 -2.26 -0.66 -10.32
C GLN A 140 -3.09 0.43 -9.64
N PHE A 141 -4.40 0.21 -9.48
CA PHE A 141 -5.29 1.15 -8.81
C PHE A 141 -4.89 1.38 -7.33
N VAL A 142 -4.54 0.31 -6.60
CA VAL A 142 -4.03 0.41 -5.23
C VAL A 142 -2.80 1.32 -5.16
N ASP A 143 -1.87 1.18 -6.10
CA ASP A 143 -0.68 2.03 -6.15
C ASP A 143 -1.03 3.49 -6.47
N GLU A 144 -2.00 3.74 -7.35
CA GLU A 144 -2.52 5.10 -7.56
C GLU A 144 -3.10 5.73 -6.28
N ILE A 145 -3.77 4.95 -5.44
CA ILE A 145 -4.30 5.43 -4.16
C ILE A 145 -3.18 5.69 -3.14
N LYS A 146 -2.19 4.78 -3.04
CA LYS A 146 -1.02 4.98 -2.16
C LYS A 146 -0.27 6.26 -2.49
N TRP A 147 -0.08 6.53 -3.78
CA TRP A 147 0.71 7.65 -4.30
C TRP A 147 -0.15 8.82 -4.80
N SER A 148 -1.44 8.84 -4.42
CA SER A 148 -2.39 9.84 -4.88
C SER A 148 -1.94 11.27 -4.54
N ARG A 149 -2.06 12.16 -5.52
CA ARG A 149 -1.87 13.62 -5.32
C ARG A 149 -3.15 14.32 -4.84
N ASP A 150 -4.29 13.62 -4.81
CA ASP A 150 -5.54 14.18 -4.30
C ASP A 150 -5.40 14.48 -2.80
N PRO A 151 -5.58 15.73 -2.35
CA PRO A 151 -5.40 16.10 -0.95
C PRO A 151 -6.33 15.34 0.01
N ARG A 152 -7.51 14.90 -0.46
CA ARG A 152 -8.50 14.13 0.32
C ARG A 152 -7.98 12.73 0.68
N ILE A 153 -7.22 12.14 -0.25
CA ILE A 153 -6.62 10.80 -0.09
C ILE A 153 -5.26 10.92 0.60
N ARG A 154 -4.38 11.76 0.03
CA ARG A 154 -3.02 11.99 0.51
C ARG A 154 -3.00 12.44 1.97
N GLY A 155 -3.91 13.34 2.35
CA GLY A 155 -3.98 13.87 3.71
C GLY A 155 -4.22 12.78 4.75
N LEU A 156 -5.11 11.81 4.47
CA LEU A 156 -5.33 10.69 5.37
C LEU A 156 -4.14 9.73 5.36
N ASN A 157 -3.65 9.30 4.19
CA ASN A 157 -2.51 8.38 4.08
C ASN A 157 -1.27 8.91 4.83
N MET A 158 -0.97 10.20 4.68
CA MET A 158 0.13 10.86 5.39
C MET A 158 -0.11 10.90 6.90
N LYS A 159 -1.33 11.22 7.35
CA LYS A 159 -1.68 11.26 8.78
C LYS A 159 -1.50 9.89 9.44
N ILE A 160 -1.90 8.81 8.76
CA ILE A 160 -1.70 7.43 9.25
C ILE A 160 -0.20 7.14 9.34
N SER A 161 0.55 7.44 8.28
CA SER A 161 1.99 7.22 8.22
C SER A 161 2.74 7.98 9.31
N THR A 162 2.42 9.27 9.50
CA THR A 162 3.00 10.11 10.55
C THR A 162 2.66 9.60 11.93
N ARG A 163 1.44 9.12 12.18
CA ARG A 163 1.05 8.55 13.48
C ARG A 163 1.89 7.32 13.83
N GLU A 164 2.11 6.44 12.87
CA GLU A 164 2.97 5.27 13.06
C GLU A 164 4.43 5.67 13.29
N ILE A 165 4.97 6.59 12.48
CA ILE A 165 6.33 7.11 12.69
C ILE A 165 6.48 7.71 14.09
N MET A 166 5.54 8.54 14.52
CA MET A 166 5.57 9.16 15.85
C MET A 166 5.36 8.15 16.98
N HIS A 167 4.60 7.08 16.77
CA HIS A 167 4.46 5.98 17.72
C HIS A 167 5.82 5.33 18.01
N TRP A 168 6.63 5.10 16.97
CA TRP A 168 7.97 4.54 17.10
C TRP A 168 8.95 5.54 17.71
N ILE A 169 8.93 6.80 17.27
CA ILE A 169 9.82 7.85 17.82
C ILE A 169 9.63 8.01 19.33
N ARG A 170 8.38 8.03 19.82
CA ARG A 170 8.10 8.17 21.26
C ARG A 170 8.56 7.00 22.11
N ARG A 171 8.77 5.83 21.51
CA ARG A 171 9.27 4.62 22.20
C ARG A 171 10.79 4.47 22.08
N MET A 172 11.47 5.35 21.36
CA MET A 172 12.92 5.37 21.36
C MET A 172 13.42 5.93 22.70
N PRO A 173 14.43 5.29 23.35
CA PRO A 173 15.05 5.83 24.55
C PRO A 173 15.58 7.25 24.29
N ARG A 174 15.29 8.19 25.21
CA ARG A 174 15.85 9.54 25.14
C ARG A 174 17.31 9.53 25.59
N ALA A 175 18.10 10.45 25.05
CA ALA A 175 19.47 10.66 25.49
C ALA A 175 19.48 11.24 26.89
N GLY A 176 19.54 10.36 27.89
CA GLY A 176 19.51 10.74 29.31
C GLY A 176 19.09 9.63 30.27
N ASP A 177 18.42 8.56 29.78
CA ASP A 177 17.88 7.44 30.60
C ASP A 177 18.65 6.09 30.42
#